data_AF-A0A916IGP7-F1
#
_entry.id   AF-A0A916IGP7-F1
#
_cell.length_a   1.000
_cell.length_b   1.000
_cell.length_c   1.000
_cell.angle_alpha   90.00
_cell.angle_beta   90.00
_cell.angle_gamma   90.00
#
_symmetry.space_group_name_H-M   'P 1'
#
loop_
_entity.id
_entity.type
_entity.pdbx_description
1 polymer ?
#
loop_
_entity_poly.entity_id
_entity_poly.type
_entity_poly.pdbx_seq_one_letter_code
_entity_poly.pdbx_strand_id
1 'polypeptide(L)' 'MTTQKITPFLWYSKEAEEAAAFYASIFPNSRVTRVTAMPSESPSGPPGSVKVVEFLLFGQPFVAMSA' A
#
# COMPACT_ATOMS: atom_id res chain seq x y z
N MET A 1 10.06 22.72 5.30
CA MET A 1 9.59 21.33 5.30
C MET A 1 10.51 20.52 4.42
N THR A 2 11.10 19.45 4.93
CA THR A 2 11.95 18.54 4.14
C THR A 2 11.03 17.72 3.22
N THR A 3 11.07 17.99 1.92
CA THR A 3 10.36 17.19 0.93
C THR A 3 10.95 15.80 0.88
N GLN A 4 10.16 14.77 1.19
CA GLN A 4 10.60 13.40 0.98
C GLN A 4 10.78 13.12 -0.51
N LYS A 5 11.95 12.62 -0.89
CA LYS A 5 12.30 12.31 -2.28
C LYS A 5 12.10 10.83 -2.60
N ILE A 6 12.10 9.97 -1.59
CA ILE A 6 12.02 8.52 -1.73
C ILE A 6 10.70 8.07 -1.13
N THR A 7 9.90 7.35 -1.91
CA THR A 7 8.69 6.67 -1.43
C THR A 7 9.02 5.20 -1.23
N PRO A 8 9.02 4.67 0.00
CA PRO A 8 9.25 3.25 0.22
C PRO A 8 8.17 2.40 -0.44
N PHE A 9 8.60 1.30 -1.06
CA PHE A 9 7.72 0.30 -1.66
C PHE A 9 7.86 -1.01 -0.89
N LEU A 10 6.75 -1.49 -0.33
CA LEU A 10 6.69 -2.70 0.48
C LEU A 10 6.00 -3.82 -0.30
N TRP A 11 6.68 -4.95 -0.47
CA TRP A 11 6.10 -6.13 -1.09
C TRP A 11 5.60 -7.10 -0.02
N TYR A 12 4.37 -7.59 -0.20
CA TYR A 12 3.76 -8.62 0.62
C TYR A 12 3.37 -9.82 -0.23
N SER A 13 3.40 -11.02 0.35
CA SER A 13 2.82 -12.20 -0.31
C SER A 13 1.30 -12.11 -0.40
N LYS A 14 0.66 -11.54 0.62
CA LYS A 14 -0.78 -11.28 0.72
C LYS A 14 -1.03 -10.06 1.61
N GLU A 15 -2.26 -9.54 1.59
CA GLU A 15 -2.77 -8.64 2.63
C GLU A 15 -2.07 -7.26 2.74
N ALA A 16 -1.61 -6.69 1.63
CA ALA A 16 -0.97 -5.37 1.64
C ALA A 16 -1.93 -4.24 2.09
N GLU A 17 -3.22 -4.38 1.84
CA GLU A 17 -4.25 -3.41 2.22
C GLU A 17 -4.49 -3.43 3.74
N GLU A 18 -4.57 -4.63 4.31
CA GLU A 18 -4.74 -4.89 5.73
C GLU A 18 -3.50 -4.41 6.50
N ALA A 19 -2.29 -4.66 5.98
CA ALA A 19 -1.06 -4.15 6.57
C ALA A 19 -1.04 -2.61 6.59
N ALA A 20 -1.37 -1.96 5.47
CA ALA A 20 -1.44 -0.50 5.40
C ALA A 20 -2.50 0.07 6.36
N ALA A 21 -3.68 -0.56 6.45
CA ALA A 21 -4.73 -0.17 7.39
C ALA A 21 -4.29 -0.33 8.85
N PHE A 22 -3.59 -1.41 9.17
CA PHE A 22 -3.01 -1.63 10.50
C PHE A 22 -2.01 -0.55 10.88
N TYR A 23 -1.03 -0.26 10.01
CA TYR A 23 -0.07 0.82 10.28
C TYR A 23 -0.74 2.18 10.43
N ALA A 24 -1.74 2.47 9.58
CA ALA A 24 -2.49 3.71 9.65
C ALA A 24 -3.28 3.87 10.96
N SER A 25 -3.71 2.76 11.57
CA SER A 25 -4.39 2.78 12.88
C SER A 25 -3.46 3.02 14.07
N ILE A 26 -2.16 2.73 13.91
CA ILE A 26 -1.16 2.86 14.98
C ILE A 26 -0.53 4.25 14.99
N PHE A 27 -0.15 4.75 13.82
CA PHE A 27 0.67 5.96 13.72
C PHE A 27 -0.19 7.21 13.52
N PRO A 28 0.08 8.32 14.24
CA PRO A 28 -0.65 9.57 14.03
C PRO A 28 -0.40 10.13 12.63
N ASN A 29 -1.34 10.94 12.11
CA ASN A 29 -1.28 11.53 10.77
C ASN A 29 -1.11 10.49 9.65
N SER A 30 -1.71 9.32 9.83
CA SER A 30 -1.61 8.19 8.92
C SER A 30 -2.98 7.80 8.39
N ARG A 31 -3.03 7.35 7.14
CA ARG A 31 -4.25 6.89 6.46
C ARG A 31 -3.92 6.15 5.18
N VAL A 32 -4.78 5.23 4.78
CA VAL A 32 -4.80 4.73 3.39
C VAL A 32 -5.35 5.83 2.49
N THR A 33 -4.67 6.09 1.37
CA THR A 33 -5.07 7.13 0.40
C THR A 33 -5.66 6.54 -0.87
N ARG A 34 -5.18 5.37 -1.32
CA ARG A 34 -5.71 4.71 -2.52
C ARG A 34 -5.46 3.21 -2.45
N VAL A 35 -6.43 2.43 -2.93
CA VAL A 35 -6.29 1.00 -3.18
C VAL A 35 -6.63 0.77 -4.65
N THR A 36 -5.74 0.09 -5.37
CA THR A 36 -5.91 -0.25 -6.78
C THR A 36 -5.74 -1.75 -6.96
N ALA A 37 -6.78 -2.43 -7.42
CA ALA A 37 -6.74 -3.85 -7.75
C ALA A 37 -6.42 -4.04 -9.25
N MET A 38 -5.58 -5.02 -9.59
CA MET A 38 -5.27 -5.33 -10.98
C MET A 38 -6.47 -5.98 -11.66
N PRO A 39 -6.99 -5.43 -12.77
CA PRO A 39 -8.22 -5.91 -13.40
C PRO A 39 -8.02 -7.13 -14.32
N SER A 40 -6.78 -7.48 -14.63
CA SER A 40 -6.42 -8.60 -15.51
C SER A 40 -5.89 -9.78 -14.71
N GLU A 41 -5.90 -10.96 -15.32
CA GLU A 41 -5.10 -12.08 -14.85
C GLU A 41 -3.61 -11.71 -14.82
N SER A 42 -2.90 -12.31 -13.88
CA SER A 42 -1.48 -12.11 -13.68
C SER A 42 -0.83 -13.42 -13.21
N PRO A 43 0.51 -13.54 -13.18
CA PRO A 43 1.19 -14.69 -12.59
C PRO A 43 0.81 -14.95 -11.12
N SER A 44 0.32 -13.91 -10.44
CA SER A 44 -0.15 -13.92 -9.06
C SER A 44 -1.59 -14.43 -8.88
N GLY A 45 -2.32 -14.64 -9.97
CA GLY A 45 -3.67 -15.20 -9.96
C GLY A 45 -4.71 -14.39 -10.74
N PRO A 46 -6.01 -14.60 -10.45
CA PRO A 46 -7.12 -14.01 -11.19
C PRO A 46 -7.20 -12.48 -11.00
N PRO A 47 -8.08 -11.77 -11.75
CA PRO A 47 -8.35 -10.36 -11.52
C PRO A 47 -8.61 -10.06 -10.04
N GLY A 48 -7.95 -9.02 -9.52
CA GLY A 48 -8.02 -8.61 -8.12
C GLY A 48 -7.05 -9.31 -7.17
N SER A 49 -6.28 -10.30 -7.64
CA SER A 49 -5.22 -10.96 -6.86
C SER A 49 -4.10 -10.00 -6.46
N VAL A 50 -3.71 -9.12 -7.38
CA VAL A 50 -2.73 -8.07 -7.11
C VAL A 50 -3.42 -6.80 -6.64
N LYS A 51 -3.01 -6.28 -5.49
CA LYS A 51 -3.46 -5.00 -4.94
C LYS A 51 -2.27 -4.11 -4.69
N VAL A 52 -2.31 -2.89 -5.23
CA VAL A 52 -1.38 -1.80 -4.91
C VAL A 52 -2.09 -0.81 -3.99
N VAL A 53 -1.45 -0.47 -2.89
CA VAL A 53 -2.00 0.34 -1.81
C VAL A 53 -1.08 1.52 -1.57
N GLU A 54 -1.62 2.72 -1.71
CA GLU A 54 -0.95 3.96 -1.30
C GLU A 54 -1.48 4.39 0.05
N PHE A 55 -0.57 4.78 0.93
CA PHE A 55 -0.91 5.22 2.28
C PHE A 55 0.13 6.20 2.80
N LEU A 56 -0.25 6.92 3.85
CA LEU A 56 0.63 7.83 4.58
C LEU A 56 0.91 7.25 5.95
N LEU A 57 2.17 7.31 6.39
CA LEU A 57 2.58 7.14 7.79
C LEU A 57 3.27 8.41 8.28
N PHE A 58 2.81 9.00 9.38
CA PHE A 58 3.31 10.30 9.85
C PHE A 58 3.29 11.40 8.77
N GLY A 59 2.32 11.35 7.85
CA GLY A 59 2.25 12.23 6.68
C GLY A 59 3.26 11.94 5.56
N GLN A 60 4.14 10.96 5.70
CA GLN A 60 5.06 10.51 4.63
C GLN A 60 4.39 9.47 3.73
N PRO A 61 4.52 9.56 2.39
CA PRO A 61 3.97 8.58 1.47
C PRO A 61 4.70 7.24 1.49
N PHE A 62 3.92 6.17 1.36
CA PHE A 62 4.34 4.78 1.20
C PHE A 62 3.48 4.12 0.12
N VAL A 63 4.05 3.10 -0.51
CA VAL A 63 3.33 2.18 -1.40
C VAL A 63 3.52 0.76 -0.88
N ALA A 64 2.47 -0.03 -0.88
CA ALA A 64 2.52 -1.46 -0.64
C ALA A 64 1.89 -2.22 -1.81
N MET A 65 2.32 -3.44 -2.04
CA MET A 65 1.68 -4.34 -3.00
C MET A 65 1.63 -5.75 -2.46
N SER A 66 0.48 -6.42 -2.66
CA SER A 66 0.37 -7.86 -2.50
C SER A 66 0.15 -8.50 -3.85
N ALA A 67 0.87 -9.58 -4.11
CA ALA A 67 0.89 -10.33 -5.36
C ALA A 67 1.45 -11.73 -5.09
#